data_AF-A0AAF0T162-F1
#
_entry.id   AF-A0AAF0T162-F1
#
_cell.length_a   1.000
_cell.length_b   1.000
_cell.length_c   1.000
_cell.angle_alpha   90.00
_cell.angle_beta   90.00
_cell.angle_gamma   90.00
#
_symmetry.space_group_name_H-M   'P 1'
#
loop_
_entity.id
_entity.type
_entity.pdbx_description
1 polymer ?
#
loop_
_entity_poly.entity_id
_entity_poly.type
_entity_poly.pdbx_seq_one_letter_code
_entity_poly.pdbx_strand_id
1 'polypeptide(L)' 'MVVQTERDDATWYECETCGMLFDEQADAADHEKHCDDSDPSYIQ' A
#
# COMPACT_ATOMS: atom_id res chain seq x y z
N MET A 1 0.58 -6.66 4.97
CA MET A 1 1.30 -7.45 3.96
C MET A 1 0.91 -6.84 2.62
N VAL A 2 1.77 -6.82 1.60
CA VAL A 2 1.39 -6.23 0.31
C VAL A 2 0.66 -7.27 -0.54
N VAL A 3 -0.44 -6.87 -1.19
CA VAL A 3 -1.24 -7.74 -2.05
C VAL A 3 -0.81 -7.52 -3.50
N GLN A 4 -0.42 -8.58 -4.19
CA GLN A 4 -0.14 -8.53 -5.63
C GLN A 4 -1.45 -8.53 -6.42
N THR A 5 -1.60 -7.61 -7.36
CA THR A 5 -2.75 -7.50 -8.26
C THR A 5 -2.29 -7.26 -9.70
N GLU A 6 -3.03 -7.77 -10.66
CA GLU A 6 -2.77 -7.61 -12.09
C GLU A 6 -3.79 -6.62 -12.67
N ARG A 7 -3.33 -5.47 -13.17
CA ARG A 7 -4.15 -4.44 -13.82
C ARG A 7 -3.48 -3.97 -15.10
N ASP A 8 -4.27 -3.85 -16.17
CA ASP A 8 -3.81 -3.32 -17.46
C ASP A 8 -2.56 -4.06 -17.98
N ASP A 9 -2.56 -5.39 -17.86
CA ASP A 9 -1.44 -6.28 -18.21
C ASP A 9 -0.12 -6.00 -17.46
N ALA A 10 -0.18 -5.25 -16.35
CA ALA A 10 0.94 -4.96 -15.47
C ALA A 10 0.69 -5.49 -14.05
N THR A 11 1.78 -5.86 -13.37
CA THR A 11 1.74 -6.28 -11.96
C THR A 11 1.87 -5.07 -11.05
N TRP A 12 0.94 -4.95 -10.11
CA TRP A 12 0.89 -3.91 -9.09
C TRP A 12 0.88 -4.54 -7.69
N TYR A 13 1.30 -3.75 -6.70
CA TYR A 13 1.35 -4.15 -5.31
C TYR A 13 0.55 -3.16 -4.48
N GLU A 14 -0.52 -3.63 -3.86
CA GLU A 14 -1.44 -2.84 -3.04
C GLU A 14 -1.08 -2.95 -1.56
N CYS A 15 -1.01 -1.83 -0.87
CA CYS A 15 -0.92 -1.81 0.59
C CYS A 15 -2.28 -2.12 1.21
N GLU A 16 -2.37 -3.19 2.02
CA GLU A 16 -3.61 -3.56 2.71
C GLU A 16 -4.09 -2.51 3.72
N THR A 17 -3.19 -1.65 4.19
CA THR A 17 -3.49 -0.66 5.22
C THR A 17 -4.17 0.57 4.62
N CYS A 18 -3.57 1.17 3.59
CA CYS A 18 -4.05 2.43 3.01
C CYS A 18 -4.67 2.30 1.60
N GLY A 19 -4.56 1.12 0.96
CA GLY A 19 -5.04 0.88 -0.40
C GLY A 19 -4.20 1.51 -1.51
N MET A 20 -2.98 2.00 -1.21
CA MET A 20 -2.09 2.60 -2.21
C MET A 20 -1.45 1.51 -3.08
N LEU A 21 -1.37 1.78 -4.39
CA LEU A 21 -0.78 0.90 -5.40
C LEU A 21 0.63 1.33 -5.75
N PHE A 22 1.53 0.35 -5.87
CA PHE A 22 2.93 0.51 -6.24
C PHE A 22 3.27 -0.42 -7.39
N ASP A 23 4.19 -0.02 -8.26
CA ASP A 23 4.67 -0.84 -9.38
C ASP A 23 5.75 -1.85 -8.94
N GLU A 24 6.46 -1.57 -7.84
CA GLU A 24 7.49 -2.44 -7.27
C GLU A 24 7.08 -3.01 -5.91
N GLN A 25 7.37 -4.30 -5.68
CA GLN A 25 7.09 -4.95 -4.39
C GLN A 25 7.94 -4.35 -3.26
N ALA A 26 9.17 -3.94 -3.56
CA ALA A 26 10.09 -3.38 -2.58
C ALA A 26 9.56 -2.06 -2.03
N ASP A 27 9.09 -1.15 -2.90
CA ASP A 27 8.48 0.11 -2.51
C ASP A 27 7.19 -0.11 -1.72
N ALA A 28 6.32 -1.02 -2.16
CA ALA A 28 5.11 -1.35 -1.41
C ALA A 28 5.43 -1.89 0.00
N ALA A 29 6.42 -2.78 0.11
CA ALA A 29 6.80 -3.40 1.36
C ALA A 29 7.55 -2.44 2.29
N ASP A 30 8.33 -1.51 1.73
CA ASP A 30 8.95 -0.44 2.51
C ASP A 30 7.91 0.57 2.99
N HIS A 31 7.01 0.99 2.10
CA HIS A 31 5.85 1.80 2.43
C HIS A 31 5.07 1.17 3.57
N GLU A 32 4.71 -0.12 3.50
CA GLU A 32 3.94 -0.80 4.56
C GLU A 32 4.61 -0.70 5.95
N LYS A 33 5.95 -0.84 6.02
CA LYS A 33 6.68 -0.71 7.30
C LYS A 33 6.58 0.70 7.90
N HIS A 34 6.41 1.69 7.04
CA HIS A 34 6.27 3.10 7.37
C HIS A 34 4.81 3.58 7.25
N CYS A 35 3.88 2.70 6.87
CA CYS A 35 2.50 3.01 6.57
C CYS A 35 1.79 3.15 7.90
N ASP A 36 1.84 4.37 8.40
CA ASP A 36 1.13 4.77 9.61
C ASP A 36 -0.32 5.05 9.21
N ASP A 37 -1.11 3.99 9.05
CA ASP A 37 -2.58 4.06 9.02
C ASP A 37 -3.14 4.39 10.41
N SER A 38 -2.37 5.09 11.25
CA SER A 38 -3.01 6.02 12.16
C SER A 38 -3.71 7.03 11.27
N ASP A 39 -4.94 6.67 10.86
CA ASP A 39 -6.04 7.58 10.67
C ASP A 39 -5.76 8.70 11.66
N PRO A 40 -5.38 9.92 11.21
CA PRO A 40 -5.39 11.01 12.11
C PRO A 40 -6.86 11.10 12.46
N SER A 41 -7.23 10.48 13.59
CA SER A 41 -8.45 10.68 14.35
C SER A 41 -8.42 12.17 14.69
N TYR A 42 -8.60 13.00 13.67
CA TYR A 42 -8.47 14.42 13.71
C TYR A 42 -9.88 14.90 13.97
N ILE A 43 -10.02 15.38 15.20
CA ILE A 43 -11.11 16.14 15.80
C ILE A 43 -12.13 15.27 16.57
N GLN A 44 -11.85 15.13 17.87
CA GLN A 44 -12.85 15.59 18.85
C GLN A 44 -12.50 17.00 19.31
#